data_AF-A0A9D4KZ18-F1
#
_entry.id   AF-A0A9D4KZ18-F1
#
_cell.length_a   1.000
_cell.length_b   1.000
_cell.length_c   1.000
_cell.angle_alpha   90.00
_cell.angle_beta   90.00
_cell.angle_gamma   90.00
#
_symmetry.space_group_name_H-M   'P 1'
#
loop_
_entity.id
_entity.type
_entity.pdbx_description
1 polymer ?
#
loop_
_entity_poly.entity_id
_entity_poly.type
_entity_poly.pdbx_seq_one_letter_code
_entity_poly.pdbx_strand_id
1 'polypeptide(L)' 'MSGKRKFLTSEERVKCLKLFESGKSSRVIASELCVGRTQVQSVLKREQKLWRSMNRMQM' A
#
# COMPACT_ATOMS: atom_id res chain seq x y z
N MET A 1 13.77 18.84 -9.18
CA MET A 1 13.75 18.44 -7.76
C MET A 1 14.23 17.00 -7.63
N SER A 2 15.45 16.76 -7.15
CA SER A 2 15.92 15.40 -6.82
C SER A 2 15.52 15.06 -5.39
N GLY A 3 14.24 14.76 -5.19
CA GLY A 3 13.74 14.24 -3.91
C GLY A 3 14.17 12.79 -3.77
N LYS A 4 14.95 12.47 -2.73
CA LYS A 4 15.35 11.09 -2.42
C LYS A 4 14.10 10.19 -2.40
N ARG A 5 14.12 9.07 -3.13
CA ARG A 5 13.00 8.13 -3.19
C ARG A 5 12.79 7.53 -1.79
N LYS A 6 11.66 7.82 -1.15
CA LYS A 6 11.26 7.22 0.13
C LYS A 6 10.79 5.78 -0.11
N PHE A 7 11.53 4.80 0.41
CA PHE A 7 11.08 3.41 0.42
C PHE A 7 10.05 3.18 1.53
N LEU A 8 9.03 2.37 1.24
CA LEU A 8 8.01 2.00 2.23
C LEU A 8 8.59 0.95 3.18
N THR A 9 8.54 1.22 4.48
CA THR A 9 8.85 0.24 5.52
C THR A 9 7.78 -0.86 5.55
N SER A 10 8.07 -1.97 6.24
CA SER A 10 7.11 -3.07 6.41
C SER A 10 5.79 -2.60 7.04
N GLU A 11 5.86 -1.72 8.04
CA GLU A 11 4.68 -1.14 8.69
C GLU A 11 3.87 -0.25 7.73
N GLU A 12 4.54 0.59 6.94
CA GLU A 12 3.87 1.45 5.97
C GLU A 12 3.22 0.64 4.85
N ARG A 13 3.77 -0.52 4.48
CA ARG A 13 3.14 -1.45 3.54
C ARG A 13 1.88 -2.07 4.12
N VAL A 14 1.89 -2.48 5.39
CA VAL A 14 0.68 -2.97 6.08
C VAL A 14 -0.36 -1.86 6.17
N LYS A 15 0.05 -0.63 6.52
CA LYS A 15 -0.84 0.53 6.54
C LYS A 15 -1.43 0.82 5.16
N CYS A 16 -0.64 0.73 4.10
CA CYS A 16 -1.09 0.86 2.71
C CYS A 16 -2.20 -0.14 2.36
N LEU A 17 -2.08 -1.41 2.79
CA LEU A 17 -3.09 -2.43 2.55
C LEU A 17 -4.38 -2.16 3.34
N LYS A 18 -4.27 -1.82 4.62
CA LYS A 18 -5.43 -1.45 5.46
C LYS A 18 -6.21 -0.26 4.89
N LEU A 19 -5.51 0.76 4.40
CA LEU A 19 -6.14 1.93 3.78
C LEU A 19 -6.82 1.58 2.44
N PHE A 20 -6.25 0.63 1.69
CA PHE A 20 -6.87 0.15 0.46
C PHE A 20 -8.13 -0.68 0.75
N GLU A 21 -8.11 -1.53 1.77
CA GLU A 21 -9.30 -2.29 2.19
C GLU A 21 -10.43 -1.41 2.72
N SER A 22 -10.11 -0.30 3.39
CA SER A 22 -11.13 0.68 3.79
C SER A 22 -11.70 1.49 2.62
N GLY A 23 -11.30 1.18 1.38
CA GLY A 23 -11.84 1.78 0.16
C GLY A 23 -11.11 3.02 -0.33
N LYS A 24 -9.99 3.42 0.29
CA LYS A 24 -9.23 4.59 -0.18
C LYS A 24 -8.55 4.31 -1.52
N SER A 25 -8.56 5.31 -2.40
CA SER A 25 -7.86 5.24 -3.68
C SER A 25 -6.34 5.32 -3.51
N SER A 26 -5.58 4.73 -4.45
CA SER A 26 -4.12 4.77 -4.42
C SER A 26 -3.52 6.18 -4.43
N ARG A 27 -4.26 7.18 -4.93
CA ARG A 27 -3.85 8.59 -4.90
C ARG A 27 -3.88 9.12 -3.46
N VAL A 28 -4.97 8.86 -2.73
CA VAL A 28 -5.13 9.29 -1.34
C VAL A 28 -4.10 8.60 -0.45
N ILE A 29 -3.89 7.30 -0.64
CA ILE A 29 -2.90 6.52 0.11
C ILE A 29 -1.47 7.05 -0.12
N ALA A 30 -1.14 7.40 -1.36
CA ALA A 30 0.17 7.97 -1.70
C ALA A 30 0.41 9.30 -0.99
N SER A 31 -0.61 10.17 -0.92
CA SER A 31 -0.56 11.42 -0.16
C SER A 31 -0.41 11.17 1.35
N GLU A 32 -1.18 10.24 1.93
CA GLU A 32 -1.12 9.94 3.37
C GLU A 32 0.22 9.34 3.83
N LEU A 33 0.88 8.57 2.96
CA LEU A 33 2.16 7.93 3.25
C LEU A 33 3.37 8.73 2.76
N CYS A 34 3.13 9.87 2.09
CA CYS A 34 4.15 10.69 1.42
C CYS A 34 5.06 9.86 0.50
N VAL A 35 4.46 9.04 -0.37
CA VAL A 35 5.18 8.18 -1.33
C VAL A 35 4.63 8.33 -2.74
N GLY A 36 5.38 7.84 -3.73
CA GLY A 36 4.92 7.85 -5.12
C GLY A 36 3.73 6.92 -5.35
N ARG A 37 2.77 7.36 -6.18
CA ARG A 37 1.60 6.55 -6.57
C ARG A 37 2.00 5.19 -7.15
N THR A 38 3.05 5.15 -7.98
CA THR A 38 3.57 3.91 -8.56
C THR A 38 4.02 2.92 -7.49
N GLN A 39 4.60 3.41 -6.40
CA GLN A 39 5.07 2.57 -5.29
C GLN A 39 3.90 1.96 -4.51
N VAL A 40 2.84 2.74 -4.28
CA VAL A 40 1.58 2.22 -3.73
C VAL A 40 1.02 1.12 -4.63
N GLN A 41 0.95 1.35 -5.94
CA GLN A 41 0.46 0.34 -6.89
C GLN A 41 1.33 -0.93 -6.91
N SER A 42 2.66 -0.80 -6.82
CA SER A 42 3.57 -1.94 -6.74
C SER A 42 3.35 -2.75 -5.46
N VAL A 43 3.18 -2.08 -4.31
CA VAL A 43 2.88 -2.74 -3.03
C VAL A 43 1.53 -3.46 -3.12
N LEU A 44 0.48 -2.79 -3.60
CA LEU A 44 -0.83 -3.40 -3.76
C LEU A 44 -0.74 -4.61 -4.70
N LYS A 45 -0.08 -4.54 -5.85
CA LYS A 45 0.06 -5.69 -6.76
C LYS A 45 0.83 -6.86 -6.14
N ARG A 46 1.92 -6.59 -5.43
CA ARG A 46 2.78 -7.62 -4.83
C ARG A 46 2.11 -8.30 -3.64
N GLU A 47 1.55 -7.49 -2.74
CA GLU A 47 1.07 -7.97 -1.45
C GLU A 47 -0.41 -8.40 -1.50
N GLN A 48 -1.21 -7.96 -2.48
CA GLN A 48 -2.63 -8.34 -2.58
C GLN A 48 -2.85 -9.85 -2.77
N LYS A 49 -1.89 -10.58 -3.37
CA LYS A 49 -1.95 -12.06 -3.41
C LYS A 49 -1.87 -12.67 -2.02
N LEU A 50 -0.90 -12.23 -1.22
CA LEU A 50 -0.71 -12.72 0.15
C LEU A 50 -1.86 -12.26 1.06
N TRP A 51 -2.21 -10.99 0.96
CA TRP A 51 -3.26 -10.37 1.78
C TRP A 51 -4.64 -11.00 1.53
N ARG A 52 -5.02 -11.24 0.27
CA ARG A 52 -6.28 -11.94 -0.05
C ARG A 52 -6.28 -13.39 0.41
N SER A 53 -5.13 -14.07 0.38
CA SER A 53 -4.99 -15.43 0.92
C SER A 53 -5.20 -15.45 2.44
N MET A 54 -4.67 -14.44 3.13
CA MET A 54 -4.76 -14.31 4.59
C MET A 54 -6.17 -13.90 5.04
N ASN A 55 -6.82 -12.95 4.35
CA ASN A 55 -8.20 -12.52 4.67
C ASN A 55 -9.29 -13.49 4.19
N ARG A 56 -9.02 -14.41 3.25
CA ARG A 56 -9.97 -15.49 2.89
C ARG A 56 -10.15 -16.54 3.99
N MET A 57 -9.21 -16.65 4.94
CA MET A 57 -9.30 -17.62 6.04
C MET A 57 -10.11 -17.08 7.24
N GLN A 58 -10.63 -15.85 7.18
CA GLN A 58 -11.44 -15.25 8.25
C GLN A 58 -12.94 -15.16 7.92
N MET A 59 -13.41 -15.77 6.83
CA MET A 59 -14.83 -15.89 6.49
C MET A 59 -15.34 -17.30 6.73
#